data_AF-A0A0G4IHJ7-F1
#
_entry.id   AF-A0A0G4IHJ7-F1
#
_cell.length_a   1.000
_cell.length_b   1.000
_cell.length_c   1.000
_cell.angle_alpha   90.00
_cell.angle_beta   90.00
_cell.angle_gamma   90.00
#
_symmetry.space_group_name_H-M   'P 1'
#
loop_
_entity.id
_entity.type
_entity.pdbx_description
1 polymer ?
#
loop_
_entity_poly.entity_id
_entity_poly.type
_entity_poly.pdbx_seq_one_letter_code
_entity_poly.pdbx_strand_id
1 'polypeptide(L)'
;MTTFPLMQNVALGVFSSLIMGVFMIPTLQTSMTSPCIFNVILMNRLRALDALVRTGLKGSMTTKRWNELIGEVGREYSRIHGACEMVNAENSSLLLIMLVGGGANIIFVLRTLLLVTLPANVISVMVFFMLISLRLMLSVATTSATVDSRSHRVASSISRLDPGADQSHLDVIDDHERVEVLLIHRRIQSMLHRYEYAPINIQIYHLLAITWGLVAEITSIAFTALIVLYNLSTGTRIEGA
;
A
#
# COMPACT_ATOMS: atom_id res chain seq x y z
N MET A 1 -21.53 -7.56 -45.50
CA MET A 1 -21.43 -6.17 -44.98
C MET A 1 -21.52 -6.07 -43.44
N THR A 2 -21.70 -7.15 -42.69
CA THR A 2 -21.79 -7.14 -41.21
C THR A 2 -20.44 -7.16 -40.46
N THR A 3 -19.32 -7.38 -41.16
CA THR A 3 -17.97 -7.44 -40.56
C THR A 3 -17.37 -6.07 -40.22
N PHE A 4 -17.82 -5.01 -40.88
CA PHE A 4 -17.27 -3.65 -40.72
C PHE A 4 -17.48 -3.05 -39.31
N PRO A 5 -18.69 -3.10 -38.70
CA PRO A 5 -18.87 -2.60 -37.34
C PRO A 5 -18.15 -3.45 -36.28
N LEU A 6 -18.01 -4.76 -36.51
CA LEU A 6 -17.23 -5.64 -35.61
C LEU A 6 -15.74 -5.27 -35.66
N MET A 7 -15.17 -5.09 -36.86
CA MET A 7 -13.78 -4.67 -37.02
C MET A 7 -13.52 -3.27 -36.44
N GLN A 8 -14.46 -2.33 -36.54
CA GLN A 8 -14.33 -1.01 -35.90
C GLN A 8 -14.28 -1.10 -34.37
N ASN A 9 -15.13 -1.92 -33.74
CA ASN A 9 -15.11 -2.11 -32.28
C ASN A 9 -13.83 -2.79 -31.80
N VAL A 10 -13.32 -3.77 -32.56
CA VAL A 10 -12.03 -4.42 -32.27
C VAL A 10 -10.88 -3.43 -32.43
N ALA A 11 -10.85 -2.68 -33.53
CA ALA A 11 -9.82 -1.67 -33.77
C ALA A 11 -9.84 -0.59 -32.68
N LEU A 12 -11.02 -0.05 -32.34
CA LEU A 12 -11.18 0.94 -31.28
C LEU A 12 -10.71 0.41 -29.93
N GLY A 13 -10.99 -0.87 -29.64
CA GLY A 13 -10.58 -1.54 -28.42
C GLY A 13 -9.08 -1.82 -28.33
N VAL A 14 -8.46 -2.25 -29.43
CA VAL A 14 -7.00 -2.41 -29.53
C VAL A 14 -6.32 -1.04 -29.43
N PHE A 15 -6.87 -0.01 -30.07
CA PHE A 15 -6.34 1.35 -30.05
C PHE A 15 -6.49 2.00 -28.67
N SER A 16 -7.61 1.81 -27.97
CA SER A 16 -7.81 2.31 -26.61
C SER A 16 -6.90 1.59 -25.61
N SER A 17 -6.70 0.28 -25.77
CA SER A 17 -5.72 -0.50 -24.97
C SER A 17 -4.28 -0.08 -25.26
N LEU A 18 -3.95 0.25 -26.51
CA LEU A 18 -2.64 0.77 -26.89
C LEU A 18 -2.41 2.18 -26.37
N ILE A 19 -3.40 3.08 -26.45
CA ILE A 19 -3.32 4.42 -25.87
C ILE A 19 -3.19 4.32 -24.35
N MET A 20 -4.01 3.50 -23.70
CA MET A 20 -3.93 3.28 -22.26
C MET A 20 -2.58 2.63 -21.87
N GLY A 21 -2.08 1.66 -22.64
CA GLY A 21 -0.75 1.09 -22.45
C GLY A 21 0.36 2.14 -22.64
N VAL A 22 0.38 2.85 -23.76
CA VAL A 22 1.48 3.74 -24.15
C VAL A 22 1.51 5.04 -23.35
N PHE A 23 0.37 5.61 -22.96
CA PHE A 23 0.34 6.84 -22.16
C PHE A 23 0.26 6.58 -20.67
N MET A 24 -0.51 5.58 -20.25
CA MET A 24 -0.69 5.29 -18.83
C MET A 24 0.52 4.55 -18.27
N ILE A 25 1.22 3.67 -19.00
CA ILE A 25 2.39 2.94 -18.44
C ILE A 25 3.58 3.87 -18.15
N PRO A 26 4.02 4.80 -19.02
CA PRO A 26 5.11 5.71 -18.68
C PRO A 26 4.73 6.65 -17.55
N THR A 27 3.49 7.15 -17.53
CA THR A 27 2.97 8.01 -16.46
C THR A 27 2.89 7.25 -15.13
N LEU A 28 2.49 5.98 -15.19
CA LEU A 28 2.52 5.08 -14.04
C LEU A 28 3.96 4.76 -13.62
N GLN A 29 4.89 4.48 -14.54
CA GLN A 29 6.29 4.19 -14.22
C GLN A 29 7.01 5.38 -13.59
N THR A 30 6.87 6.58 -14.17
CA THR A 30 7.43 7.80 -13.59
C THR A 30 6.79 8.12 -12.25
N SER A 31 5.47 7.90 -12.11
CA SER A 31 4.83 7.99 -10.81
C SER A 31 5.38 6.95 -9.85
N MET A 32 5.58 5.69 -10.24
CA MET A 32 6.04 4.57 -9.39
C MET A 32 7.45 4.74 -8.86
N THR A 33 8.33 5.47 -9.58
CA THR A 33 9.63 5.87 -9.04
C THR A 33 9.47 6.65 -7.75
N SER A 34 8.43 7.49 -7.61
CA SER A 34 8.19 8.28 -6.41
C SER A 34 7.80 7.41 -5.19
N PRO A 35 6.77 6.52 -5.22
CA PRO A 35 6.49 5.56 -4.17
C PRO A 35 7.63 4.59 -3.88
N CYS A 36 8.42 4.17 -4.87
CA CYS A 36 9.56 3.28 -4.64
C CYS A 36 10.70 3.97 -3.91
N ILE A 37 11.10 5.17 -4.33
CA ILE A 37 12.10 5.99 -3.64
C ILE A 37 11.58 6.34 -2.24
N PHE A 38 10.30 6.69 -2.15
CA PHE A 38 9.63 6.96 -0.90
C PHE A 38 9.63 5.74 0.02
N ASN A 39 9.35 4.55 -0.50
CA ASN A 39 9.42 3.29 0.26
C ASN A 39 10.84 3.09 0.78
N VAL A 40 11.88 3.28 -0.03
CA VAL A 40 13.27 3.20 0.45
C VAL A 40 13.54 4.20 1.57
N ILE A 41 13.13 5.46 1.42
CA ILE A 41 13.28 6.51 2.44
C ILE A 41 12.52 6.14 3.71
N LEU A 42 11.26 5.75 3.59
CA LEU A 42 10.38 5.38 4.68
C LEU A 42 10.90 4.14 5.40
N MET A 43 11.39 3.15 4.67
CA MET A 43 12.00 1.94 5.22
C MET A 43 13.31 2.24 5.96
N ASN A 44 14.11 3.17 5.46
CA ASN A 44 15.32 3.63 6.14
C ASN A 44 14.97 4.41 7.41
N ARG A 45 13.96 5.28 7.37
CA ARG A 45 13.47 6.02 8.55
C ARG A 45 12.86 5.10 9.60
N LEU A 46 12.06 4.11 9.18
CA LEU A 46 11.52 3.08 10.08
C LEU A 46 12.63 2.22 10.69
N ARG A 47 13.69 1.91 9.93
CA ARG A 47 14.87 1.21 10.46
C ARG A 47 15.64 2.07 11.45
N ALA A 48 15.83 3.36 11.18
CA ALA A 48 16.46 4.29 12.10
C ALA A 48 15.66 4.41 13.40
N LEU A 49 14.33 4.49 13.30
CA LEU A 49 13.42 4.51 14.43
C LEU A 49 13.50 3.21 15.26
N ASP A 50 13.50 2.04 14.60
CA ASP A 50 13.69 0.75 15.29
C ASP A 50 15.06 0.67 15.98
N ALA A 51 16.12 1.21 15.37
CA ALA A 51 17.45 1.27 15.98
C ALA A 51 17.49 2.19 17.21
N LEU A 52 16.83 3.35 17.16
CA LEU A 52 16.68 4.27 18.28
C LEU A 52 15.93 3.60 19.45
N VAL A 53 14.79 2.95 19.15
CA VAL A 53 13.99 2.22 20.13
C VAL A 53 14.79 1.09 20.77
N ARG A 54 15.52 0.30 19.98
CA ARG A 54 16.39 -0.77 20.51
C ARG A 54 17.56 -0.26 21.34
N THR A 55 18.07 0.93 21.03
CA THR A 55 19.08 1.58 21.87
C THR A 55 18.47 1.91 23.23
N GLY A 56 17.23 2.42 23.25
CA GLY A 56 16.39 2.61 24.44
C GLY A 56 16.28 1.38 25.33
N LEU A 57 16.09 0.21 24.73
CA LEU A 57 15.87 -1.06 25.43
C LEU A 57 17.14 -1.72 26.00
N LYS A 58 18.35 -1.23 25.67
CA LYS A 58 19.63 -1.95 25.92
C LYS A 58 20.46 -1.48 27.11
N GLY A 59 20.03 -0.49 27.91
CA GLY A 59 20.87 -0.07 29.04
C GLY A 59 20.21 0.82 30.08
N SER A 60 20.89 0.94 31.23
CA SER A 60 20.59 1.88 32.32
C SER A 60 20.77 3.32 31.82
N MET A 61 19.76 3.85 31.14
CA MET A 61 19.73 5.24 30.70
C MET A 61 19.28 6.14 31.83
N THR A 62 19.96 7.28 31.99
CA THR A 62 19.50 8.35 32.87
C THR A 62 18.19 8.95 32.37
N THR A 63 17.37 9.51 33.27
CA THR A 63 16.08 10.14 32.92
C THR A 63 16.23 11.26 31.88
N LYS A 64 17.33 12.02 31.91
CA LYS A 64 17.67 13.01 30.88
C LYS A 64 17.85 12.38 29.49
N ARG A 65 18.63 11.28 29.39
CA ARG A 65 18.88 10.57 28.13
C ARG A 65 17.60 9.94 27.57
N TRP A 66 16.73 9.46 28.46
CA TRP A 66 15.38 8.99 28.11
C TRP A 66 14.52 10.08 27.49
N ASN A 67 14.47 11.26 28.11
CA ASN A 67 13.72 12.40 27.57
C ASN A 67 14.23 12.85 26.19
N GLU A 68 15.55 12.84 25.98
CA GLU A 68 16.15 13.11 24.67
C GLU A 68 15.73 12.05 23.64
N LEU A 69 15.82 10.76 23.98
CA LEU A 69 15.45 9.65 23.10
C LEU A 69 13.97 9.68 22.71
N ILE A 70 13.06 9.92 23.65
CA ILE A 70 11.62 10.01 23.37
C ILE A 70 11.33 11.18 22.45
N GLY A 71 12.00 12.31 22.67
CA GLY A 71 11.92 13.47 21.79
C GLY A 71 12.39 13.13 20.37
N GLU A 72 13.48 12.38 20.22
CA GLU A 72 13.98 11.92 18.91
C GLU A 72 13.05 10.93 18.23
N VAL A 73 12.58 9.91 18.95
CA VAL A 73 11.61 8.91 18.47
C VAL A 73 10.32 9.59 18.02
N GLY A 74 9.79 10.53 18.81
CA GLY A 74 8.58 11.27 18.47
C GLY A 74 8.74 12.18 17.25
N ARG A 75 9.87 12.90 17.14
CA ARG A 75 10.17 13.72 15.95
C ARG A 75 10.29 12.87 14.70
N GLU A 76 11.00 11.75 14.78
CA GLU A 76 11.21 10.89 13.62
C GLU A 76 9.91 10.19 13.19
N TYR A 77 9.10 9.73 14.16
CA TYR A 77 7.77 9.20 13.87
C TYR A 77 6.86 10.25 13.19
N SER A 78 6.81 11.48 13.72
CA SER A 78 6.02 12.56 13.12
C SER A 78 6.46 12.89 11.70
N ARG A 79 7.77 12.83 11.40
CA ARG A 79 8.28 13.02 10.03
C ARG A 79 7.88 11.89 9.11
N ILE A 80 7.95 10.64 9.56
CA ILE A 80 7.53 9.45 8.81
C ILE A 80 6.04 9.56 8.46
N HIS A 81 5.21 9.91 9.45
CA HIS A 81 3.78 10.07 9.27
C HIS A 81 3.44 11.18 8.27
N GLY A 82 3.96 12.40 8.47
CA GLY A 82 3.70 13.52 7.56
C GLY A 82 4.22 13.27 6.14
N ALA A 83 5.34 12.56 5.99
CA ALA A 83 5.83 12.12 4.69
C ALA A 83 4.82 11.18 4.01
N CYS A 84 4.21 10.25 4.76
CA CYS A 84 3.22 9.32 4.22
C CYS A 84 1.91 10.03 3.83
N GLU A 85 1.45 10.98 4.64
CA GLU A 85 0.28 11.81 4.32
C GLU A 85 0.49 12.62 3.04
N MET A 86 1.67 13.22 2.88
CA MET A 86 2.03 13.96 1.67
C MET A 86 1.99 13.05 0.43
N VAL A 87 2.55 11.83 0.53
CA VAL A 87 2.47 10.85 -0.56
C VAL A 87 1.05 10.44 -0.87
N ASN A 88 0.24 10.18 0.15
CA ASN A 88 -1.17 9.86 -0.05
C ASN A 88 -1.89 11.03 -0.75
N ALA A 89 -1.67 12.26 -0.31
CA ALA A 89 -2.29 13.44 -0.92
C ALA A 89 -1.87 13.65 -2.38
N GLU A 90 -0.57 13.54 -2.68
CA GLU A 90 -0.03 13.77 -4.03
C GLU A 90 -0.38 12.64 -5.01
N ASN A 91 -0.43 11.40 -4.53
CA ASN A 91 -0.55 10.23 -5.40
C ASN A 91 -1.95 9.59 -5.40
N SER A 92 -2.88 10.01 -4.53
CA SER A 92 -4.23 9.43 -4.45
C SER A 92 -4.95 9.35 -5.81
N SER A 93 -4.96 10.45 -6.57
CA SER A 93 -5.58 10.51 -7.89
C SER A 93 -4.97 9.50 -8.86
N LEU A 94 -3.65 9.37 -8.81
CA LEU A 94 -2.87 8.56 -9.74
C LEU A 94 -2.97 7.07 -9.39
N LEU A 95 -2.99 6.76 -8.09
CA LEU A 95 -3.27 5.43 -7.55
C LEU A 95 -4.71 4.98 -7.88
N LEU A 96 -5.68 5.89 -7.82
CA LEU A 96 -7.06 5.59 -8.24
C LEU A 96 -7.12 5.29 -9.74
N ILE A 97 -6.51 6.13 -10.57
CA ILE A 97 -6.42 5.91 -12.02
C ILE A 97 -5.73 4.58 -12.31
N MET A 98 -4.65 4.24 -11.60
CA MET A 98 -3.97 2.96 -11.74
C MET A 98 -4.88 1.77 -11.46
N LEU A 99 -5.63 1.81 -10.35
CA LEU A 99 -6.52 0.70 -9.98
C LEU A 99 -7.69 0.56 -10.94
N VAL A 100 -8.37 1.68 -11.24
CA VAL A 100 -9.54 1.68 -12.13
C VAL A 100 -9.12 1.33 -13.56
N GLY A 101 -8.10 2.00 -14.09
CA GLY A 101 -7.61 1.74 -15.45
C GLY A 101 -6.94 0.38 -15.58
N GLY A 102 -6.22 -0.09 -14.54
CA GLY A 102 -5.66 -1.44 -14.48
C GLY A 102 -6.74 -2.52 -14.48
N GLY A 103 -7.77 -2.38 -13.64
CA GLY A 103 -8.92 -3.29 -13.60
C GLY A 103 -9.71 -3.28 -14.91
N ALA A 104 -9.98 -2.10 -15.47
CA ALA A 104 -10.65 -1.96 -16.77
C ALA A 104 -9.84 -2.60 -17.90
N ASN A 105 -8.51 -2.46 -17.90
CA ASN A 105 -7.64 -3.10 -18.87
C ASN A 105 -7.74 -4.64 -18.80
N ILE A 106 -7.72 -5.20 -17.59
CA ILE A 106 -7.86 -6.65 -17.40
C ILE A 106 -9.21 -7.13 -17.96
N ILE A 107 -10.33 -6.49 -17.60
CA ILE A 107 -11.67 -6.85 -18.09
C ILE A 107 -11.73 -6.75 -19.63
N PHE A 108 -11.17 -5.68 -20.19
CA PHE A 108 -11.17 -5.45 -21.63
C PHE A 108 -10.36 -6.52 -22.38
N VAL A 109 -9.15 -6.82 -21.90
CA VAL A 109 -8.30 -7.86 -22.50
C VAL A 109 -9.00 -9.21 -22.46
N LEU A 110 -9.54 -9.59 -21.29
CA LEU A 110 -10.23 -10.87 -21.12
C LEU A 110 -11.46 -10.97 -22.04
N ARG A 111 -12.27 -9.91 -22.15
CA ARG A 111 -13.41 -9.86 -23.08
C ARG A 111 -12.98 -10.05 -24.54
N THR A 112 -11.89 -9.40 -24.94
CA THR A 112 -11.43 -9.42 -26.33
C THR A 112 -10.85 -10.77 -26.72
N LEU A 113 -10.11 -11.41 -25.80
CA LEU A 113 -9.62 -12.79 -25.95
C LEU A 113 -10.77 -13.80 -26.09
N LEU A 114 -11.93 -13.49 -25.51
CA LEU A 114 -13.08 -14.38 -25.50
C LEU A 114 -13.96 -14.29 -26.77
N LEU A 115 -14.15 -13.06 -27.28
CA LEU A 115 -15.11 -12.78 -28.35
C LEU A 115 -14.51 -12.86 -29.76
N VAL A 116 -13.19 -12.82 -29.89
CA VAL A 116 -12.53 -12.63 -31.18
C VAL A 116 -11.37 -13.60 -31.34
N THR A 117 -11.37 -14.35 -32.44
CA THR A 117 -10.17 -15.06 -32.90
C THR A 117 -9.15 -14.04 -33.38
N LEU A 118 -8.18 -13.74 -32.53
CA LEU A 118 -7.13 -12.77 -32.80
C LEU A 118 -5.86 -13.47 -33.28
N PRO A 119 -5.04 -12.83 -34.13
CA PRO A 119 -3.70 -13.32 -34.43
C PRO A 119 -2.87 -13.45 -33.15
N ALA A 120 -2.03 -14.48 -33.07
CA ALA A 120 -1.21 -14.78 -31.89
C ALA A 120 -0.39 -13.57 -31.40
N ASN A 121 0.12 -12.75 -32.32
CA ASN A 121 0.89 -11.56 -32.00
C ASN A 121 0.05 -10.51 -31.24
N VAL A 122 -1.23 -10.34 -31.60
CA VAL A 122 -2.15 -9.41 -30.93
C VAL A 122 -2.48 -9.92 -29.53
N ILE A 123 -2.77 -11.23 -29.41
CA ILE A 123 -2.99 -11.89 -28.11
C ILE A 123 -1.78 -11.66 -27.19
N SER A 124 -0.57 -11.87 -27.70
CA SER A 124 0.66 -11.67 -26.93
C SER A 124 0.80 -10.24 -26.40
N VAL A 125 0.50 -9.24 -27.22
CA VAL A 125 0.55 -7.82 -26.82
C VAL A 125 -0.50 -7.52 -25.74
N MET A 126 -1.72 -8.02 -25.89
CA MET A 126 -2.80 -7.82 -24.92
C MET A 126 -2.51 -8.48 -23.57
N VAL A 127 -2.02 -9.73 -23.59
CA VAL A 127 -1.59 -10.45 -22.39
C VAL A 127 -0.42 -9.73 -21.72
N PHE A 128 0.56 -9.23 -22.50
CA PHE A 128 1.67 -8.44 -21.96
C PHE A 128 1.19 -7.20 -21.20
N PHE A 129 0.26 -6.43 -21.76
CA PHE A 129 -0.32 -5.26 -21.09
C PHE A 129 -1.12 -5.65 -19.83
N MET A 130 -1.89 -6.74 -19.89
CA MET A 130 -2.60 -7.28 -18.72
C MET A 130 -1.64 -7.64 -17.58
N LEU A 131 -0.53 -8.33 -17.90
CA LEU A 131 0.50 -8.70 -16.93
C LEU A 131 1.21 -7.48 -16.34
N ILE A 132 1.47 -6.44 -17.15
CA ILE A 132 2.01 -5.18 -16.65
C ILE A 132 1.04 -4.50 -15.68
N SER A 133 -0.23 -4.35 -16.05
CA SER A 133 -1.25 -3.74 -15.17
C SER A 133 -1.35 -4.48 -13.83
N LEU A 134 -1.37 -5.82 -13.87
CA LEU A 134 -1.41 -6.65 -12.67
C LEU A 134 -0.14 -6.48 -11.83
N ARG A 135 1.04 -6.51 -12.46
CA ARG A 135 2.33 -6.28 -11.78
C ARG A 135 2.37 -4.92 -11.08
N LEU A 136 1.88 -3.88 -11.73
CA LEU A 136 1.84 -2.52 -11.18
C LEU A 136 0.93 -2.48 -9.93
N MET A 137 -0.28 -3.03 -10.01
CA MET A 137 -1.19 -3.11 -8.86
C MET A 137 -0.60 -3.92 -7.70
N LEU A 138 -0.01 -5.09 -7.99
CA LEU A 138 0.64 -5.94 -6.98
C LEU A 138 1.85 -5.27 -6.33
N SER A 139 2.66 -4.53 -7.09
CA SER A 139 3.83 -3.82 -6.57
C SER A 139 3.43 -2.75 -5.54
N VAL A 140 2.39 -1.98 -5.84
CA VAL A 140 1.88 -0.96 -4.91
C VAL A 140 1.24 -1.62 -3.68
N ALA A 141 0.43 -2.67 -3.87
CA ALA A 141 -0.16 -3.40 -2.74
C ALA A 141 0.90 -4.04 -1.83
N THR A 142 1.96 -4.61 -2.41
CA THR A 142 3.10 -5.17 -1.66
C THR A 142 3.81 -4.08 -0.85
N THR A 143 4.02 -2.93 -1.47
CA THR A 143 4.66 -1.78 -0.82
C THR A 143 3.82 -1.31 0.35
N SER A 144 2.53 -1.07 0.12
CA SER A 144 1.57 -0.65 1.15
C SER A 144 1.55 -1.63 2.33
N ALA A 145 1.42 -2.94 2.07
CA ALA A 145 1.43 -3.96 3.11
C ALA A 145 2.76 -4.06 3.88
N THR A 146 3.90 -3.80 3.21
CA THR A 146 5.20 -3.80 3.89
C THR A 146 5.34 -2.59 4.82
N VAL A 147 4.88 -1.41 4.37
CA VAL A 147 4.87 -0.20 5.20
C VAL A 147 3.98 -0.40 6.41
N ASP A 148 2.77 -0.91 6.20
CA ASP A 148 1.80 -1.23 7.25
C ASP A 148 2.39 -2.20 8.29
N SER A 149 2.90 -3.35 7.86
CA SER A 149 3.55 -4.35 8.73
C SER A 149 4.72 -3.79 9.54
N ARG A 150 5.53 -2.89 8.96
CA ARG A 150 6.65 -2.28 9.68
C ARG A 150 6.19 -1.18 10.64
N SER A 151 5.17 -0.42 10.27
CA SER A 151 4.57 0.58 11.16
C SER A 151 4.00 -0.08 12.42
N HIS A 152 3.30 -1.20 12.28
CA HIS A 152 2.82 -2.02 13.40
C HIS A 152 3.96 -2.57 14.27
N ARG A 153 5.04 -3.05 13.67
CA ARG A 153 6.22 -3.52 14.42
C ARG A 153 6.87 -2.41 15.22
N VAL A 154 7.05 -1.23 14.63
CA VAL A 154 7.61 -0.07 15.33
C VAL A 154 6.70 0.37 16.45
N ALA A 155 5.38 0.47 16.22
CA ALA A 155 4.42 0.80 17.26
C ALA A 155 4.46 -0.21 18.42
N SER A 156 4.55 -1.50 18.12
CA SER A 156 4.72 -2.55 19.13
C SER A 156 6.07 -2.47 19.85
N SER A 157 7.15 -2.07 19.19
CA SER A 157 8.44 -1.87 19.87
C SER A 157 8.41 -0.65 20.78
N ILE A 158 7.71 0.42 20.38
CA ILE A 158 7.52 1.62 21.20
C ILE A 158 6.61 1.32 22.39
N SER A 159 5.55 0.53 22.23
CA SER A 159 4.71 0.12 23.38
C SER A 159 5.45 -0.79 24.37
N ARG A 160 6.51 -1.48 23.90
CA ARG A 160 7.43 -2.26 24.74
C ARG A 160 8.57 -1.44 25.34
N LEU A 161 8.73 -0.16 24.98
CA LEU A 161 9.50 0.79 25.79
C LEU A 161 8.69 1.07 27.05
N ASP A 162 8.58 0.06 27.90
CA ASP A 162 8.03 0.20 29.22
C ASP A 162 9.20 0.40 30.19
N PRO A 163 9.48 1.64 30.60
CA PRO A 163 10.48 1.87 31.64
C PRO A 163 10.02 1.29 33.00
N GLY A 164 8.77 0.81 33.10
CA GLY A 164 8.16 0.09 34.21
C GLY A 164 8.30 -1.44 34.18
N ALA A 165 8.75 -2.06 33.07
CA ALA A 165 8.74 -3.52 32.93
C ALA A 165 9.78 -4.25 33.81
N ASP A 166 10.72 -3.51 34.40
CA ASP A 166 11.64 -4.03 35.41
C ASP A 166 11.25 -3.45 36.79
N GLN A 167 10.05 -3.81 37.28
CA GLN A 167 9.54 -3.37 38.59
C GLN A 167 10.52 -3.67 39.74
N SER A 168 11.33 -4.73 39.60
CA SER A 168 12.43 -5.07 40.52
C SER A 168 13.53 -4.02 40.62
N HIS A 169 13.74 -3.21 39.58
CA HIS A 169 14.71 -2.12 39.57
C HIS A 169 14.11 -0.80 40.08
N LEU A 170 12.79 -0.62 39.94
CA LEU A 170 12.05 0.58 40.35
C LEU A 170 11.82 0.73 41.86
N ASP A 171 11.92 -0.35 42.63
CA ASP A 171 11.84 -0.28 44.10
C ASP A 171 13.15 0.23 44.75
N VAL A 172 14.22 0.38 43.97
CA VAL A 172 15.54 0.89 44.41
C VAL A 172 15.75 2.35 43.99
N ILE A 173 14.87 2.89 43.15
CA ILE A 173 14.97 4.22 42.53
C ILE A 173 14.24 5.24 43.41
N ASP A 174 14.82 6.43 43.56
CA ASP A 174 14.26 7.53 44.35
C ASP A 174 12.85 7.91 43.86
N ASP A 175 11.93 8.27 44.77
CA ASP A 175 10.51 8.52 44.46
C ASP A 175 10.35 9.59 43.36
N HIS A 176 11.31 10.52 43.27
CA HIS A 176 11.36 11.55 42.23
C HIS A 176 11.63 10.96 40.83
N GLU A 177 12.63 10.08 40.68
CA GLU A 177 12.94 9.42 39.41
C GLU A 177 11.80 8.49 38.97
N ARG A 178 11.10 7.86 39.92
CA ARG A 178 9.91 7.05 39.64
C ARG A 178 8.79 7.88 39.00
N VAL A 179 8.54 9.10 39.49
CA VAL A 179 7.57 10.03 38.90
C VAL A 179 8.00 10.47 37.50
N GLU A 180 9.28 10.77 37.28
CA GLU A 180 9.79 11.13 35.95
C GLU A 180 9.61 9.99 34.93
N VAL A 181 9.90 8.75 35.35
CA VAL A 181 9.70 7.55 34.54
C VAL A 181 8.22 7.34 34.17
N LEU A 182 7.31 7.52 35.12
CA LEU A 182 5.86 7.40 34.86
C LEU A 182 5.35 8.51 33.92
N LEU A 183 5.87 9.74 34.05
CA LEU A 183 5.56 10.85 33.15
C LEU A 183 6.05 10.58 31.72
N ILE A 184 7.26 10.03 31.60
CA ILE A 184 7.83 9.53 30.34
C ILE A 184 6.91 8.48 29.71
N HIS A 185 6.51 7.46 30.47
CA HIS A 185 5.62 6.40 29.99
C HIS A 185 4.29 6.97 29.50
N ARG A 186 3.68 7.86 30.29
CA ARG A 186 2.41 8.52 29.94
C ARG A 186 2.54 9.40 28.69
N ARG A 187 3.72 9.99 28.47
CA ARG A 187 4.01 10.80 27.27
C ARG A 187 4.22 9.94 26.03
N ILE A 188 4.87 8.77 26.16
CA ILE A 188 4.98 7.77 25.10
C ILE A 188 3.58 7.25 24.75
N GLN A 189 2.78 6.86 25.75
CA GLN A 189 1.40 6.43 25.53
C GLN A 189 0.56 7.53 24.90
N SER A 190 0.66 8.77 25.37
CA SER A 190 -0.06 9.90 24.78
C SER A 190 0.41 10.21 23.35
N MET A 191 1.68 10.02 23.02
CA MET A 191 2.15 10.07 21.63
C MET A 191 1.53 8.94 20.81
N LEU A 192 1.64 7.69 21.25
CA LEU A 192 1.04 6.53 20.60
C LEU A 192 -0.48 6.69 20.40
N HIS A 193 -1.15 7.31 21.38
CA HIS A 193 -2.60 7.56 21.38
C HIS A 193 -2.98 8.80 20.55
N ARG A 194 -2.14 9.83 20.44
CA ARG A 194 -2.37 10.97 19.52
C ARG A 194 -2.19 10.58 18.07
N TYR A 195 -1.30 9.62 17.80
CA TYR A 195 -1.13 9.02 16.49
C TYR A 195 -1.96 7.72 16.33
N GLU A 196 -2.92 7.55 17.25
CA GLU A 196 -3.89 6.48 17.43
C GLU A 196 -3.86 5.40 16.36
N TYR A 197 -2.95 4.43 16.46
CA TYR A 197 -2.97 3.21 15.64
C TYR A 197 -3.30 3.42 14.16
N ALA A 198 -3.08 4.59 13.56
CA ALA A 198 -3.45 4.83 12.19
C ALA A 198 -2.39 4.07 11.41
N PRO A 199 -2.69 2.86 10.90
CA PRO A 199 -1.69 2.10 10.17
C PRO A 199 -1.14 3.05 9.11
N ILE A 200 0.19 3.16 9.04
CA ILE A 200 0.81 3.95 7.97
C ILE A 200 0.54 3.13 6.71
N ASN A 201 -0.58 3.45 6.07
CA ASN A 201 -1.10 2.70 4.97
C ASN A 201 -1.22 3.65 3.79
N ILE A 202 -0.91 3.13 2.60
CA ILE A 202 -1.10 3.92 1.39
C ILE A 202 -2.60 3.90 1.10
N GLN A 203 -3.22 5.06 1.23
CA GLN A 203 -4.66 5.25 1.08
C GLN A 203 -4.94 6.14 -0.11
N ILE A 204 -6.04 5.83 -0.81
CA ILE A 204 -6.59 6.65 -1.87
C ILE A 204 -7.69 7.51 -1.26
N TYR A 205 -7.48 8.83 -1.23
CA TYR A 205 -8.41 9.83 -0.69
C TYR A 205 -8.93 9.52 0.73
N HIS A 206 -8.15 8.82 1.55
CA HIS A 206 -8.58 8.28 2.85
C HIS A 206 -9.80 7.32 2.81
N LEU A 207 -10.27 6.96 1.61
CA LEU A 207 -11.46 6.14 1.39
C LEU A 207 -11.10 4.66 1.20
N LEU A 208 -10.01 4.39 0.50
CA LEU A 208 -9.63 3.03 0.10
C LEU A 208 -8.18 2.74 0.48
N ALA A 209 -7.96 1.79 1.38
CA ALA A 209 -6.63 1.28 1.67
C ALA A 209 -6.18 0.33 0.57
N ILE A 210 -4.98 0.56 0.02
CA ILE A 210 -4.43 -0.35 -0.99
C ILE A 210 -3.84 -1.56 -0.27
N THR A 211 -4.54 -2.68 -0.32
CA THR A 211 -4.13 -3.94 0.31
C THR A 211 -4.04 -5.06 -0.72
N TRP A 212 -3.42 -6.18 -0.35
CA TRP A 212 -3.51 -7.42 -1.12
C TRP A 212 -4.96 -7.88 -1.30
N GLY A 213 -5.81 -7.65 -0.30
CA GLY A 213 -7.23 -7.96 -0.36
C GLY A 213 -7.92 -7.21 -1.50
N LEU A 214 -7.66 -5.91 -1.64
CA LEU A 214 -8.22 -5.11 -2.74
C LEU A 214 -7.79 -5.63 -4.12
N VAL A 215 -6.51 -5.99 -4.30
CA VAL A 215 -6.05 -6.53 -5.59
C VAL A 215 -6.67 -7.91 -5.87
N ALA A 216 -6.84 -8.74 -4.84
CA ALA A 216 -7.54 -10.02 -4.94
C ALA A 216 -9.03 -9.84 -5.32
N GLU A 217 -9.70 -8.83 -4.77
CA GLU A 217 -11.07 -8.49 -5.13
C GLU A 217 -11.18 -8.02 -6.58
N ILE A 218 -10.31 -7.11 -7.03
CA ILE A 218 -10.31 -6.62 -8.42
C ILE A 218 -10.09 -7.78 -9.41
N THR A 219 -9.14 -8.67 -9.11
CA THR A 219 -8.88 -9.84 -9.95
C THR A 219 -10.05 -10.83 -9.94
N SER A 220 -10.62 -11.11 -8.77
CA SER A 220 -11.82 -11.95 -8.61
C SER A 220 -13.01 -11.39 -9.41
N ILE A 221 -13.30 -10.10 -9.29
CA ILE A 221 -14.36 -9.41 -10.06
C ILE A 221 -14.10 -9.53 -11.56
N ALA A 222 -12.85 -9.35 -12.01
CA ALA A 222 -12.50 -9.48 -13.41
C ALA A 222 -12.73 -10.91 -13.95
N PHE A 223 -12.38 -11.94 -13.17
CA PHE A 223 -12.65 -13.34 -13.53
C PHE A 223 -14.15 -13.67 -13.53
N THR A 224 -14.90 -13.22 -12.52
CA THR A 224 -16.35 -13.40 -12.47
C THR A 224 -17.05 -12.73 -13.65
N ALA A 225 -16.68 -11.47 -13.95
CA ALA A 225 -17.19 -10.76 -15.12
C ALA A 225 -16.86 -11.50 -16.42
N LEU A 226 -15.66 -12.08 -16.55
CA LEU A 226 -15.30 -12.88 -17.70
C LEU A 226 -16.18 -14.12 -17.86
N ILE A 227 -16.40 -14.88 -16.78
CA ILE A 227 -17.25 -16.08 -16.80
C ILE A 227 -18.68 -15.71 -17.22
N VAL A 228 -19.23 -14.61 -16.68
CA VAL A 228 -20.55 -14.12 -17.05
C VAL A 228 -20.58 -13.75 -18.54
N LEU A 229 -19.62 -12.96 -19.01
CA LEU A 229 -19.53 -12.54 -20.42
C LEU A 229 -19.36 -13.73 -21.36
N TYR A 230 -18.61 -14.76 -20.96
CA TYR A 230 -18.46 -16.00 -21.73
C TYR A 230 -19.79 -16.69 -21.93
N ASN A 231 -20.50 -16.96 -20.84
CA ASN A 231 -21.78 -17.66 -20.89
C ASN A 231 -22.84 -16.88 -21.66
N LEU A 232 -22.87 -15.55 -21.50
CA LEU A 232 -23.74 -14.69 -22.31
C LEU A 232 -23.42 -14.78 -23.82
N SER A 233 -22.16 -15.02 -24.18
CA SER A 233 -21.71 -15.11 -25.58
C SER A 233 -21.95 -16.48 -26.20
N THR A 234 -21.88 -17.56 -25.40
CA THR A 234 -22.13 -18.94 -25.86
C THR A 234 -23.60 -19.37 -25.75
N GLY A 235 -24.46 -18.55 -25.14
CA GLY A 235 -25.87 -18.86 -24.94
C GLY A 235 -26.14 -19.94 -23.89
N THR A 236 -25.14 -20.30 -23.07
CA THR A 236 -25.31 -21.23 -21.95
C THR A 236 -26.07 -20.52 -20.83
N ARG A 237 -27.25 -21.05 -20.45
CA ARG A 237 -27.95 -20.61 -19.23
C ARG A 237 -27.08 -20.96 -18.02
N ILE A 238 -26.75 -19.97 -17.21
CA ILE A 238 -26.12 -20.18 -15.91
C ILE A 238 -27.23 -20.54 -14.93
N GLU A 239 -27.45 -21.83 -14.69
CA GLU A 239 -28.29 -22.27 -13.59
C GLU A 239 -27.45 -22.24 -12.29
N GLY A 240 -27.67 -21.22 -11.45
CA GLY A 240 -27.16 -21.19 -10.06
C GLY A 240 -25.97 -20.28 -9.73
N ALA A 241 -25.67 -19.24 -10.52
CA ALA A 241 -24.77 -18.15 -10.10
C ALA A 241 -25.52 -17.03 -9.37
#